data_AF-A0A6P0IMR3-F1
#
_entry.id   AF-A0A6P0IMR3-F1
#
_cell.length_a   1.000
_cell.length_b   1.000
_cell.length_c   1.000
_cell.angle_alpha   90.00
_cell.angle_beta   90.00
_cell.angle_gamma   90.00
#
_symmetry.space_group_name_H-M   'P 1'
#
loop_
_entity.id
_entity.type
_entity.pdbx_description
1 polymer ?
#
loop_
_entity_poly.entity_id
_entity_poly.type
_entity_poly.pdbx_seq_one_letter_code
_entity_poly.pdbx_strand_id
1 'polypeptide(L)'
;MASSKSKRNAADSKTSGNRIAYQEFGTSNDAAVERPIQELPPNQQDLRVQASRKGRKGKTVTVISGFQSSPETLTKLLKQLKG
;
A
#
# COMPACT_ATOMS: atom_id res chain seq x y z
N MET A 1 28.33 47.87 -24.04
CA MET A 1 27.08 47.51 -23.30
C MET A 1 26.61 46.17 -23.81
N ALA A 2 26.86 45.07 -23.09
CA ALA A 2 26.42 43.74 -23.50
C ALA A 2 25.21 43.32 -22.64
N SER A 3 24.05 43.12 -23.28
CA SER A 3 22.81 42.68 -22.63
C SER A 3 22.86 41.18 -22.35
N SER A 4 22.87 40.79 -21.08
CA SER A 4 22.71 39.39 -20.66
C SER A 4 21.22 39.02 -20.67
N LYS A 5 20.77 38.30 -21.71
CA LYS A 5 19.47 37.63 -21.73
C LYS A 5 19.49 36.47 -20.72
N SER A 6 18.85 36.66 -19.58
CA SER A 6 18.55 35.58 -18.64
C SER A 6 17.54 34.60 -19.27
N LYS A 7 18.03 33.43 -19.67
CA LYS A 7 17.21 32.26 -19.98
C LYS A 7 16.62 31.75 -18.66
N ARG A 8 15.34 32.05 -18.40
CA ARG A 8 14.58 31.36 -17.36
C ARG A 8 14.40 29.91 -17.81
N ASN A 9 15.15 29.00 -17.20
CA ASN A 9 15.01 27.57 -17.40
C ASN A 9 13.61 27.14 -16.96
N ALA A 10 12.83 26.61 -17.90
CA ALA A 10 11.60 25.88 -17.66
C ALA A 10 11.95 24.52 -17.02
N ALA A 11 12.41 24.56 -15.77
CA ALA A 11 12.63 23.36 -14.98
C ALA A 11 11.32 22.99 -14.28
N ASP A 12 10.48 22.30 -15.05
CA ASP A 12 9.80 21.06 -14.65
C ASP A 12 9.65 20.85 -13.13
N SER A 13 8.75 21.59 -12.49
CA SER A 13 8.15 21.09 -11.25
C SER A 13 7.06 20.11 -11.66
N LYS A 14 7.44 18.83 -11.70
CA LYS A 14 6.49 17.71 -11.74
C LYS A 14 5.62 17.74 -10.49
N THR A 15 4.57 18.56 -10.51
CA THR A 15 3.39 18.30 -9.69
C THR A 15 2.71 17.10 -10.34
N SER A 16 3.09 15.89 -9.93
CA SER A 16 2.35 14.65 -10.19
C SER A 16 1.07 14.61 -9.34
N GLY A 17 0.34 15.71 -9.33
CA GLY A 17 -0.99 15.85 -8.75
C GLY A 17 -1.96 15.89 -9.90
N ASN A 18 -2.94 14.99 -9.87
CA ASN A 18 -4.01 14.89 -10.86
C ASN A 18 -4.62 16.29 -11.11
N ARG A 19 -4.24 16.92 -12.23
CA ARG A 19 -4.66 18.29 -12.55
C ARG A 19 -6.00 18.19 -13.28
N ILE A 20 -7.06 18.08 -12.50
CA ILE A 20 -8.42 17.85 -13.02
C ILE A 20 -9.03 19.22 -13.38
N ALA A 21 -9.28 19.44 -14.68
CA ALA A 21 -9.79 20.71 -15.19
C ALA A 21 -11.32 20.85 -15.04
N TYR A 22 -12.05 19.73 -15.01
CA TYR A 22 -13.50 19.68 -14.77
C TYR A 22 -13.85 18.30 -14.19
N GLN A 23 -14.73 18.25 -13.18
CA GLN A 23 -15.15 17.02 -12.53
C GLN A 23 -16.63 17.09 -12.14
N GLU A 24 -17.45 16.26 -12.76
CA GLU A 24 -18.91 16.27 -12.62
C GLU A 24 -19.39 15.41 -11.44
N PHE A 25 -18.58 14.43 -11.04
CA PHE A 25 -18.83 13.55 -9.89
C PHE A 25 -17.55 13.46 -9.05
N GLY A 26 -17.67 13.62 -7.72
CA GLY A 26 -16.54 13.68 -6.79
C GLY A 26 -15.61 12.46 -6.85
N THR A 27 -14.45 12.56 -6.20
CA THR A 27 -13.48 11.46 -6.11
C THR A 27 -14.18 10.19 -5.60
N SER A 28 -14.01 9.08 -6.31
CA SER A 28 -14.60 7.78 -5.97
C SER A 28 -14.39 7.48 -4.49
N ASN A 29 -15.49 7.27 -3.77
CA ASN A 29 -15.43 6.92 -2.35
C ASN A 29 -15.25 5.40 -2.26
N ASP A 30 -14.00 4.92 -2.41
CA ASP A 30 -13.70 3.49 -2.43
C ASP A 30 -14.21 2.76 -1.17
N ALA A 31 -14.27 3.46 -0.03
CA ALA A 31 -14.83 2.95 1.22
C ALA A 31 -16.33 2.61 1.15
N ALA A 32 -17.10 3.27 0.26
CA ALA A 32 -18.53 3.01 0.12
C ALA A 32 -18.83 1.71 -0.66
N VAL A 33 -17.84 1.16 -1.38
CA VAL A 33 -17.97 -0.03 -2.23
C VAL A 33 -17.24 -1.25 -1.64
N GLU A 34 -16.51 -1.06 -0.54
CA GLU A 34 -15.71 -2.10 0.09
C GLU A 34 -16.63 -3.18 0.71
N ARG A 35 -16.36 -4.45 0.38
CA ARG A 35 -17.12 -5.57 0.94
C ARG A 35 -16.59 -5.91 2.33
N PRO A 36 -17.48 -6.12 3.32
CA PRO A 36 -17.03 -6.55 4.63
C PRO A 36 -16.37 -7.93 4.52
N ILE A 37 -15.17 -8.05 5.09
CA ILE A 37 -14.46 -9.32 5.20
C ILE A 37 -15.10 -10.10 6.36
N GLN A 38 -15.62 -11.29 6.08
CA GLN A 38 -16.16 -12.16 7.12
C GLN A 38 -15.02 -12.70 8.00
N GLU A 39 -15.15 -12.55 9.32
CA GLU A 39 -14.17 -13.04 10.28
C GLU A 39 -14.42 -14.53 10.55
N LEU A 40 -13.54 -15.38 10.03
CA LEU A 40 -13.62 -16.83 10.23
C LEU A 40 -12.87 -17.23 11.52
N PRO A 41 -13.38 -18.21 12.26
CA PRO A 41 -12.68 -18.73 13.44
C PRO A 41 -11.33 -19.36 13.03
N PRO A 42 -10.31 -19.36 13.92
CA PRO A 42 -8.93 -19.71 13.55
C PRO A 42 -8.77 -21.08 12.88
N ASN A 43 -9.58 -22.06 13.25
CA ASN A 43 -9.54 -23.43 12.73
C ASN A 43 -10.17 -23.59 11.33
N GLN A 44 -10.91 -22.59 10.86
CA GLN A 44 -11.57 -22.59 9.55
C GLN A 44 -10.83 -21.72 8.52
N GLN A 45 -9.72 -21.08 8.91
CA GLN A 45 -8.94 -20.27 8.00
C GLN A 45 -8.05 -21.14 7.11
N ASP A 46 -8.09 -20.92 5.80
CA ASP A 46 -7.16 -21.52 4.85
C ASP A 46 -5.93 -20.60 4.71
N LEU A 47 -4.89 -20.89 5.49
CA LEU A 47 -3.66 -20.12 5.53
C LEU A 47 -2.53 -20.82 4.78
N ARG A 48 -1.72 -20.03 4.07
CA ARG A 48 -0.53 -20.50 3.36
C ARG A 48 0.72 -19.90 3.98
N VAL A 49 1.66 -20.76 4.37
CA VAL A 49 2.94 -20.35 4.96
C VAL A 49 4.07 -20.72 4.00
N GLN A 50 4.86 -19.73 3.60
CA GLN A 50 5.95 -19.88 2.65
C GLN A 50 7.24 -19.30 3.20
N ALA A 51 8.30 -20.12 3.20
CA ALA A 51 9.65 -19.67 3.54
C ALA A 51 10.41 -19.28 2.25
N SER A 52 10.68 -17.99 2.08
CA SER A 52 11.50 -17.47 0.99
C SER A 52 12.94 -17.28 1.46
N ARG A 53 13.87 -18.00 0.82
CA ARG A 53 15.30 -18.00 1.16
C ARG A 53 16.17 -17.16 0.21
N LYS A 54 15.55 -16.41 -0.72
CA LYS A 54 16.25 -15.52 -1.67
C LYS A 54 16.87 -14.28 -1.00
N GLY A 55 16.79 -14.16 0.33
CA GLY A 55 17.29 -13.02 1.08
C GLY A 55 18.83 -12.90 1.06
N ARG A 56 19.31 -11.69 1.30
CA ARG A 56 20.75 -11.40 1.36
C ARG A 56 21.37 -11.99 2.62
N LYS A 57 22.58 -12.56 2.51
CA LYS A 57 23.34 -13.16 3.62
C LYS A 57 22.62 -14.35 4.30
N GLY A 58 21.90 -15.17 3.54
CA GLY A 58 21.25 -16.39 4.06
C GLY A 58 19.99 -16.13 4.92
N LYS A 59 19.48 -14.89 4.95
CA LYS A 59 18.25 -14.57 5.67
C LYS A 59 17.03 -15.22 4.99
N THR A 60 16.17 -15.82 5.81
CA THR A 60 14.88 -16.38 5.39
C THR A 60 13.76 -15.42 5.77
N VAL A 61 12.85 -15.18 4.84
CA VAL A 61 11.61 -14.41 5.05
C VAL A 61 10.44 -15.39 5.06
N THR A 62 9.63 -15.37 6.10
CA THR A 62 8.38 -16.15 6.15
C THR A 62 7.22 -15.27 5.71
N VAL A 63 6.54 -15.66 4.65
CA VAL A 63 5.32 -15.01 4.16
C VAL A 63 4.13 -15.86 4.57
N ILE A 64 3.15 -15.24 5.22
CA ILE A 64 1.89 -15.86 5.61
C ILE A 64 0.77 -15.12 4.88
N SER A 65 -0.04 -15.85 4.13
CA SER A 65 -1.17 -15.30 3.35
C SER A 65 -2.46 -16.10 3.58
N GLY A 66 -3.61 -15.51 3.23
CA GLY A 66 -4.92 -16.15 3.34
C GLY A 66 -5.76 -15.74 4.55
N PHE A 67 -5.30 -14.79 5.37
CA PHE A 67 -6.08 -14.30 6.51
C PHE A 67 -7.40 -13.66 6.07
N GLN A 68 -8.50 -14.12 6.68
CA GLN A 68 -9.84 -13.54 6.58
C GLN A 68 -10.22 -13.01 7.96
N SER A 69 -9.69 -11.84 8.31
CA SER A 69 -9.86 -11.25 9.63
C SER A 69 -9.83 -9.73 9.51
N SER A 70 -10.38 -9.05 10.53
CA SER A 70 -10.34 -7.59 10.54
C SER A 70 -8.90 -7.05 10.66
N PRO A 71 -8.63 -5.82 10.19
CA PRO A 71 -7.32 -5.19 10.33
C PRO A 71 -6.86 -5.07 11.80
N GLU A 72 -7.81 -4.89 12.72
CA GLU A 72 -7.54 -4.80 14.15
C GLU A 72 -7.05 -6.15 14.71
N THR A 73 -7.70 -7.25 14.34
CA THR A 73 -7.32 -8.60 14.74
C THR A 73 -5.92 -8.93 14.22
N LEU A 74 -5.62 -8.61 12.96
CA LEU A 74 -4.28 -8.82 12.37
C LEU A 74 -3.21 -8.03 13.11
N THR A 75 -3.51 -6.80 13.54
CA THR A 75 -2.58 -5.98 14.31
C THR A 75 -2.29 -6.57 15.69
N LYS A 76 -3.30 -7.15 16.35
CA LYS A 76 -3.12 -7.87 17.63
C LYS A 76 -2.26 -9.12 17.45
N LEU A 77 -2.54 -9.91 16.40
CA LEU A 77 -1.78 -11.12 16.05
C LEU A 77 -0.31 -10.80 15.75
N LEU A 78 -0.05 -9.70 15.02
CA LEU A 78 1.30 -9.23 14.72
C LEU A 78 2.08 -8.92 16.00
N LYS A 79 1.47 -8.27 16.99
CA LYS A 79 2.12 -7.99 18.28
C LYS A 79 2.46 -9.28 19.02
N GLN A 80 1.58 -10.27 19.01
CA GLN A 80 1.84 -11.58 19.63
C GLN A 80 3.00 -12.33 18.95
N LEU A 81 3.11 -12.23 17.63
CA LEU A 81 4.13 -12.94 16.85
C LEU A 81 5.51 -12.25 16.86
N LYS A 82 5.57 -10.94 17.05
CA LYS A 82 6.84 -10.21 17.08
C LYS A 82 7.70 -10.54 18.31
N GLY A 83 7.06 -10.88 19.43
CA GLY A 83 7.73 -11.00 20.73
C GLY A 83 8.08 -9.63 21.30
#